data_AF-A0A1Y1UQB7-F1
#
_entry.id   AF-A0A1Y1UQB7-F1
#
_cell.length_a   1.000
_cell.length_b   1.000
_cell.length_c   1.000
_cell.angle_alpha   90.00
_cell.angle_beta   90.00
_cell.angle_gamma   90.00
#
_symmetry.space_group_name_H-M   'P 1'
#
loop_
_entity.id
_entity.type
_entity.pdbx_description
1 polymer ?
#
loop_
_entity_poly.entity_id
_entity_poly.type
_entity_poly.pdbx_seq_one_letter_code
_entity_poly.pdbx_strand_id
1 'polypeptide(L)'
;MSKANGGPKMTPISKDDSRDEVKGSKKSYDASRPRRHLGHFLFHSCTAGQMLNGFLGLNAIARDNKVEAQYGGFLQYLTIVGLFISITAMLLSSMKDLVPSLRKLHRIKRGLLLFALPVEIVIASIYWPLAIFAPSLMFPKSPEDVSSPVPSSVPATDLLFKIPLNMDLSMHALPAFALLFDFFFLEKKYTPPASTIGAPLLALTFGTLYGVWVEHCATINGKFPYPFLNVMDFIPRVILYITATFGSLFAFWGLNGLHE
;
A
#
# COMPACT_ATOMS: atom_id res chain seq x y z
N MET A 1 27.94 51.29 59.07
CA MET A 1 28.34 50.75 60.38
C MET A 1 27.11 50.18 61.08
N SER A 2 27.18 48.88 61.37
CA SER A 2 26.48 48.08 62.39
C SER A 2 25.00 48.36 62.70
N LYS A 3 24.12 47.41 62.35
CA LYS A 3 22.88 47.13 63.10
C LYS A 3 23.08 45.88 63.94
N ALA A 4 22.70 46.02 65.19
CA ALA A 4 22.93 45.10 66.29
C ALA A 4 21.89 43.97 66.39
N ASN A 5 22.37 42.88 66.98
CA ASN A 5 21.78 42.07 68.07
C ASN A 5 20.43 41.35 67.90
N GLY A 6 20.50 40.05 68.19
CA GLY A 6 19.37 39.20 68.61
C GLY A 6 19.85 37.75 68.78
N GLY A 7 20.22 37.38 70.01
CA GLY A 7 20.80 36.08 70.37
C GLY A 7 19.79 34.92 70.48
N PRO A 8 20.05 33.90 71.32
CA PRO A 8 20.25 32.51 70.86
C PRO A 8 19.17 31.53 71.37
N LYS A 9 19.09 30.32 70.78
CA LYS A 9 19.00 29.02 71.49
C LYS A 9 18.88 27.82 70.54
N MET A 10 19.76 26.82 70.77
CA MET A 10 19.55 25.43 70.35
C MET A 10 18.53 24.76 71.27
N THR A 11 17.76 23.81 70.74
CA THR A 11 17.55 22.48 71.35
C THR A 11 17.12 21.48 70.26
N PRO A 12 17.45 20.17 70.40
CA PRO A 12 17.37 19.16 69.34
C PRO A 12 16.05 18.38 69.39
N ILE A 13 15.55 17.93 68.24
CA ILE A 13 14.48 16.92 68.18
C ILE A 13 14.82 15.85 67.13
N SER A 14 14.43 14.64 67.52
CA SER A 14 14.79 13.28 67.13
C SER A 14 14.60 12.84 65.68
N LYS A 15 15.40 11.83 65.31
CA LYS A 15 15.17 10.86 64.25
C LYS A 15 13.85 10.09 64.48
N ASP A 16 13.06 9.93 63.43
CA ASP A 16 12.19 8.76 63.16
C ASP A 16 11.81 8.84 61.67
N ASP A 17 12.47 8.11 60.77
CA ASP A 17 12.08 6.79 60.27
C ASP A 17 10.58 6.65 59.94
N SER A 18 10.22 6.85 58.67
CA SER A 18 9.15 6.06 58.04
C SER A 18 9.06 6.26 56.52
N ARG A 19 9.62 5.27 55.83
CA ARG A 19 9.06 4.56 54.67
C ARG A 19 8.74 5.39 53.41
N ASP A 20 9.66 5.24 52.47
CA ASP A 20 9.41 5.21 51.03
C ASP A 20 8.20 4.32 50.67
N GLU A 21 7.04 4.93 50.41
CA GLU A 21 5.99 4.28 49.64
C GLU A 21 6.41 4.21 48.16
N VAL A 22 7.13 3.15 47.82
CA VAL A 22 7.24 2.66 46.45
C VAL A 22 5.83 2.30 45.98
N LYS A 23 5.18 3.24 45.26
CA LYS A 23 3.96 2.98 44.49
C LYS A 23 4.28 1.98 43.38
N GLY A 24 4.20 0.70 43.72
CA GLY A 24 4.15 -0.40 42.78
C GLY A 24 2.90 -0.28 41.91
N SER A 25 3.08 0.27 40.70
CA SER A 25 2.09 0.19 39.63
C SER A 25 1.88 -1.29 39.29
N LYS A 26 0.83 -1.88 39.87
CA LYS A 26 0.34 -3.21 39.47
C LYS A 26 -0.12 -3.09 38.02
N LYS A 27 0.69 -3.60 37.08
CA LYS A 27 0.26 -3.89 35.71
C LYS A 27 -0.91 -4.88 35.81
N SER A 28 -2.14 -4.35 35.74
CA SER A 28 -3.34 -5.16 35.53
C SER A 28 -3.14 -5.97 34.25
N TYR A 29 -3.22 -7.30 34.37
CA TYR A 29 -3.12 -8.21 33.24
C TYR A 29 -4.40 -8.10 32.42
N ASP A 30 -4.37 -7.29 31.37
CA ASP A 30 -5.48 -7.10 30.46
C ASP A 30 -5.66 -8.33 29.57
N ALA A 31 -6.61 -9.19 29.95
CA ALA A 31 -6.98 -10.41 29.23
C ALA A 31 -7.52 -10.16 27.80
N SER A 32 -7.78 -8.91 27.42
CA SER A 32 -8.18 -8.55 26.04
C SER A 32 -7.00 -8.47 25.06
N ARG A 33 -5.76 -8.38 25.56
CA ARG A 33 -4.55 -8.24 24.71
C ARG A 33 -4.33 -9.40 23.74
N PRO A 34 -4.39 -10.70 24.15
CA PRO A 34 -4.14 -11.81 23.22
C PRO A 34 -5.19 -11.89 22.10
N ARG A 35 -6.46 -11.57 22.42
CA ARG A 35 -7.57 -11.61 21.46
C ARG A 35 -7.43 -10.56 20.36
N ARG A 36 -6.90 -9.37 20.68
CA ARG A 36 -6.67 -8.30 19.68
C ARG A 36 -5.57 -8.67 18.68
N HIS A 37 -4.48 -9.27 19.14
CA HIS A 37 -3.39 -9.69 18.27
C HIS A 37 -3.81 -10.80 17.30
N LEU A 38 -4.68 -11.73 17.73
CA LEU A 38 -5.21 -12.78 16.86
C LEU A 38 -6.07 -12.19 15.72
N GLY A 39 -6.95 -11.23 16.02
CA GLY A 39 -7.79 -10.59 14.99
C GLY A 39 -6.97 -9.88 13.92
N HIS A 40 -5.93 -9.14 14.34
CA HIS A 40 -5.04 -8.45 13.40
C HIS A 40 -4.24 -9.45 12.55
N PHE A 41 -3.70 -10.49 13.18
CA PHE A 41 -2.98 -11.56 12.48
C PHE A 41 -3.84 -12.24 11.41
N LEU A 42 -5.09 -12.58 11.75
CA LEU A 42 -6.03 -13.19 10.80
C LEU A 42 -6.35 -12.25 9.65
N PHE A 43 -6.66 -10.98 9.94
CA PHE A 43 -6.91 -9.97 8.91
C PHE A 43 -5.75 -9.88 7.92
N HIS A 44 -4.53 -9.63 8.41
CA HIS A 44 -3.34 -9.48 7.57
C HIS A 44 -3.01 -10.76 6.77
N SER A 45 -3.18 -11.93 7.37
CA SER A 45 -2.85 -13.20 6.71
C SER A 45 -3.89 -13.55 5.64
N CYS A 46 -5.17 -13.35 5.93
CA CYS A 46 -6.24 -13.61 4.97
C CYS A 46 -6.20 -12.65 3.77
N THR A 47 -5.95 -11.36 4.00
CA THR A 47 -5.84 -10.38 2.91
C THR A 47 -4.63 -10.67 2.02
N ALA A 48 -3.46 -10.97 2.60
CA ALA A 48 -2.27 -11.39 1.85
C ALA A 48 -2.54 -12.67 1.04
N GLY A 49 -3.17 -13.67 1.65
CA GLY A 49 -3.53 -14.93 0.99
C GLY A 49 -4.48 -14.72 -0.19
N GLN A 50 -5.49 -13.86 -0.04
CA GLN A 50 -6.45 -13.59 -1.11
C GLN A 50 -5.82 -12.81 -2.27
N MET A 51 -4.96 -11.83 -2.00
CA MET A 51 -4.18 -11.13 -3.02
C MET A 51 -3.27 -12.10 -3.79
N LEU A 52 -2.58 -13.01 -3.08
CA LEU A 52 -1.73 -14.03 -3.69
C LEU A 52 -2.55 -15.01 -4.54
N ASN A 53 -3.71 -15.44 -4.05
CA ASN A 53 -4.61 -16.31 -4.81
C ASN A 53 -5.07 -15.65 -6.12
N GLY A 54 -5.36 -14.35 -6.09
CA GLY A 54 -5.61 -13.54 -7.28
C GLY A 54 -4.48 -13.61 -8.30
N PHE A 55 -3.25 -13.33 -7.85
CA PHE A 55 -2.08 -13.40 -8.70
C PHE A 55 -1.81 -14.80 -9.27
N LEU A 56 -1.97 -15.86 -8.47
CA LEU A 56 -1.77 -17.23 -8.92
C LEU A 56 -2.79 -17.62 -10.00
N GLY A 57 -4.05 -17.19 -9.84
CA GLY A 57 -5.08 -17.37 -10.84
C GLY A 57 -4.75 -16.63 -12.15
N LEU A 58 -4.26 -15.39 -12.05
CA LEU A 58 -3.82 -14.61 -13.22
C LEU A 58 -2.64 -15.30 -13.92
N ASN A 59 -1.66 -15.74 -13.15
CA ASN A 59 -0.46 -16.40 -13.67
C ASN A 59 -0.80 -17.67 -14.45
N ALA A 60 -1.79 -18.45 -13.98
CA ALA A 60 -2.28 -19.62 -14.70
C ALA A 60 -2.82 -19.24 -16.10
N ILE A 61 -3.67 -18.21 -16.19
CA ILE A 61 -4.25 -17.73 -17.45
C ILE A 61 -3.18 -17.10 -18.36
N ALA A 62 -2.26 -16.35 -17.78
CA ALA A 62 -1.25 -15.59 -18.50
C ALA A 62 -0.16 -16.47 -19.13
N ARG A 63 0.11 -17.66 -18.57
CA ARG A 63 1.01 -18.66 -19.18
C ARG A 63 0.48 -19.16 -20.52
N ASP A 64 -0.82 -19.44 -20.59
CA ASP A 64 -1.46 -19.85 -21.85
C ASP A 64 -1.37 -18.75 -22.92
N ASN A 65 -1.36 -17.48 -22.46
CA ASN A 65 -1.27 -16.29 -23.30
C ASN A 65 0.15 -15.74 -23.52
N LYS A 66 1.20 -16.47 -23.08
CA LYS A 66 2.62 -16.13 -23.25
C LYS A 66 3.01 -14.73 -22.75
N VAL A 67 2.38 -14.23 -21.69
CA VAL A 67 2.75 -12.94 -21.06
C VAL A 67 4.18 -12.96 -20.53
N GLU A 68 4.64 -14.11 -20.01
CA GLU A 68 6.02 -14.32 -19.56
C GLU A 68 7.07 -14.14 -20.68
N ALA A 69 6.67 -14.23 -21.95
CA ALA A 69 7.59 -14.07 -23.08
C ALA A 69 7.93 -12.59 -23.39
N GLN A 70 7.20 -11.64 -22.81
CA GLN A 70 7.49 -10.21 -22.97
C GLN A 70 8.61 -9.78 -22.04
N TYR A 71 9.45 -8.84 -22.49
CA TYR A 71 10.45 -8.22 -21.66
C TYR A 71 9.78 -7.54 -20.45
N GLY A 72 10.32 -7.79 -19.25
CA GLY A 72 9.74 -7.33 -18.00
C GLY A 72 8.64 -8.22 -17.42
N GLY A 73 8.14 -9.23 -18.16
CA GLY A 73 7.17 -10.22 -17.67
C GLY A 73 5.94 -9.55 -17.03
N PHE A 74 5.59 -9.94 -15.80
CA PHE A 74 4.53 -9.26 -15.04
C PHE A 74 4.95 -7.93 -14.40
N LEU A 75 6.24 -7.66 -14.27
CA LEU A 75 6.74 -6.46 -13.60
C LEU A 75 6.58 -5.19 -14.47
N GLN A 76 6.19 -5.32 -15.73
CA GLN A 76 5.76 -4.18 -16.54
C GLN A 76 4.39 -3.64 -16.11
N TYR A 77 3.59 -4.39 -15.35
CA TYR A 77 2.25 -3.99 -14.91
C TYR A 77 2.30 -3.37 -13.51
N LEU A 78 1.94 -2.08 -13.40
CA LEU A 78 1.92 -1.35 -12.12
C LEU A 78 1.09 -2.08 -11.05
N THR A 79 -0.07 -2.63 -11.44
CA THR A 79 -0.91 -3.43 -10.55
C THR A 79 -0.14 -4.58 -9.92
N ILE A 80 0.69 -5.32 -10.66
CA ILE A 80 1.40 -6.47 -10.11
C ILE A 80 2.55 -6.04 -9.19
N VAL A 81 3.24 -4.95 -9.54
CA VAL A 81 4.28 -4.38 -8.68
C VAL A 81 3.65 -3.89 -7.37
N GLY A 82 2.54 -3.15 -7.44
CA GLY A 82 1.76 -2.73 -6.28
C GLY A 82 1.32 -3.92 -5.43
N LEU A 83 0.69 -4.92 -6.07
CA LEU A 83 0.17 -6.12 -5.44
C LEU A 83 1.24 -6.88 -4.64
N PHE A 84 2.44 -7.07 -5.20
CA PHE A 84 3.54 -7.73 -4.48
C PHE A 84 4.02 -6.93 -3.28
N ILE A 85 4.06 -5.61 -3.38
CA ILE A 85 4.45 -4.75 -2.27
C ILE A 85 3.36 -4.75 -1.19
N SER A 86 2.08 -4.74 -1.58
CA SER A 86 0.91 -4.87 -0.70
C SER A 86 0.87 -6.23 0.03
N ILE A 87 1.10 -7.34 -0.68
CA ILE A 87 1.25 -8.67 -0.09
C ILE A 87 2.39 -8.66 0.92
N THR A 88 3.54 -8.11 0.56
CA THR A 88 4.71 -8.05 1.46
C THR A 88 4.41 -7.21 2.70
N ALA A 89 3.73 -6.07 2.55
CA ALA A 89 3.32 -5.23 3.67
C ALA A 89 2.38 -5.98 4.62
N MET A 90 1.38 -6.68 4.08
CA MET A 90 0.43 -7.49 4.86
C MET A 90 1.14 -8.66 5.57
N LEU A 91 2.06 -9.36 4.92
CA LEU A 91 2.85 -10.43 5.54
C LEU A 91 3.74 -9.91 6.67
N LEU A 92 4.41 -8.75 6.49
CA LEU A 92 5.20 -8.12 7.56
C LEU A 92 4.31 -7.64 8.72
N SER A 93 3.10 -7.15 8.44
CA SER A 93 2.10 -6.82 9.47
C SER A 93 1.66 -8.06 10.25
N SER A 94 1.35 -9.15 9.56
CA SER A 94 1.02 -10.46 10.17
C SER A 94 2.14 -10.96 11.08
N MET A 95 3.39 -10.94 10.60
CA MET A 95 4.55 -11.33 11.42
C MET A 95 4.73 -10.42 12.64
N LYS A 96 4.46 -9.12 12.52
CA LYS A 96 4.55 -8.18 13.65
C LYS A 96 3.46 -8.42 14.69
N ASP A 97 2.31 -8.96 14.30
CA ASP A 97 1.26 -9.31 15.25
C ASP A 97 1.61 -10.56 16.07
N LEU A 98 2.40 -11.48 15.50
CA LEU A 98 2.96 -12.62 16.22
C LEU A 98 4.16 -12.20 17.11
N VAL A 99 5.01 -11.29 16.63
CA VAL A 99 6.25 -10.88 17.33
C VAL A 99 6.29 -9.36 17.51
N PRO A 100 5.44 -8.78 18.37
CA PRO A 100 5.28 -7.32 18.50
C PRO A 100 6.51 -6.60 19.09
N SER A 101 7.45 -7.33 19.68
CA SER A 101 8.68 -6.76 20.25
C SER A 101 9.71 -6.34 19.20
N LEU A 102 9.60 -6.82 17.96
CA LEU A 102 10.61 -6.63 16.91
C LEU A 102 10.48 -5.27 16.21
N ARG A 103 11.09 -4.22 16.79
CA ARG A 103 11.04 -2.83 16.28
C ARG A 103 11.48 -2.67 14.82
N LYS A 104 12.43 -3.47 14.33
CA LYS A 104 12.91 -3.42 12.94
C LYS A 104 11.79 -3.79 11.96
N LEU A 105 11.04 -4.84 12.27
CA LEU A 105 9.92 -5.31 11.45
C LEU A 105 8.83 -4.24 11.34
N HIS A 106 8.52 -3.56 12.44
CA HIS A 106 7.59 -2.42 12.42
C HIS A 106 8.11 -1.28 11.53
N ARG A 107 9.39 -0.93 11.56
CA ARG A 107 9.92 0.12 10.66
C ARG A 107 9.83 -0.25 9.19
N ILE A 108 10.17 -1.49 8.84
CA ILE A 108 10.13 -1.96 7.45
C ILE A 108 8.69 -1.99 6.93
N LYS A 109 7.75 -2.56 7.70
CA LYS A 109 6.34 -2.61 7.29
C LYS A 109 5.76 -1.20 7.12
N ARG A 110 6.13 -0.26 8.00
CA ARG A 110 5.73 1.16 7.92
C ARG A 110 6.28 1.84 6.66
N GLY A 111 7.50 1.51 6.26
CA GLY A 111 8.09 2.00 5.01
C GLY A 111 7.34 1.48 3.79
N LEU A 112 7.01 0.17 3.76
CA LEU A 112 6.23 -0.40 2.67
C LEU A 112 4.81 0.16 2.63
N LEU A 113 4.13 0.32 3.76
CA LEU A 113 2.77 0.88 3.82
C LEU A 113 2.73 2.34 3.35
N LEU A 114 3.75 3.14 3.67
CA LEU A 114 3.89 4.53 3.23
C LEU A 114 3.92 4.65 1.70
N PHE A 115 4.37 3.59 1.03
CA PHE A 115 4.44 3.47 -0.41
C PHE A 115 3.19 2.78 -0.99
N ALA A 116 2.83 1.61 -0.49
CA ALA A 116 1.81 0.73 -1.05
C ALA A 116 0.43 1.39 -1.03
N LEU A 117 0.05 2.00 0.10
CA LEU A 117 -1.28 2.58 0.27
C LEU A 117 -1.63 3.60 -0.83
N PRO A 118 -0.84 4.66 -1.04
CA PRO A 118 -1.19 5.65 -2.06
C PRO A 118 -1.05 5.14 -3.50
N VAL A 119 -0.14 4.19 -3.76
CA VAL A 119 -0.03 3.56 -5.09
C VAL A 119 -1.24 2.70 -5.42
N GLU A 120 -1.73 1.89 -4.47
CA GLU A 120 -2.93 1.08 -4.67
C GLU A 120 -4.19 1.92 -4.84
N ILE A 121 -4.28 3.08 -4.19
CA ILE A 121 -5.36 4.04 -4.43
C ILE A 121 -5.31 4.56 -5.87
N VAL A 122 -4.13 4.92 -6.37
CA VAL A 122 -3.96 5.34 -7.77
C VAL A 122 -4.35 4.22 -8.73
N ILE A 123 -3.85 3.00 -8.51
CA ILE A 123 -4.19 1.82 -9.32
C ILE A 123 -5.71 1.63 -9.36
N ALA A 124 -6.38 1.55 -8.21
CA ALA A 124 -7.82 1.36 -8.14
C ALA A 124 -8.60 2.50 -8.80
N SER A 125 -8.17 3.75 -8.59
CA SER A 125 -8.82 4.95 -9.13
C SER A 125 -8.70 5.10 -10.65
N ILE A 126 -7.66 4.54 -11.26
CA ILE A 126 -7.51 4.51 -12.73
C ILE A 126 -8.17 3.27 -13.30
N TYR A 127 -7.95 2.11 -12.66
CA TYR A 127 -8.41 0.82 -13.15
C TYR A 127 -9.93 0.75 -13.26
N TRP A 128 -10.66 1.01 -12.17
CA TRP A 128 -12.12 0.79 -12.16
C TRP A 128 -12.88 1.70 -13.13
N PRO A 129 -12.58 3.01 -13.24
CA PRO A 129 -13.22 3.83 -14.26
C PRO A 129 -12.93 3.34 -15.68
N LEU A 130 -11.69 2.94 -16.00
CA LEU A 130 -11.38 2.40 -17.32
C LEU A 130 -12.08 1.06 -17.56
N ALA A 131 -12.06 0.14 -16.59
CA ALA A 131 -12.71 -1.17 -16.70
C ALA A 131 -14.23 -1.07 -16.89
N ILE A 132 -14.88 -0.07 -16.28
CA ILE A 132 -16.34 0.14 -16.37
C ILE A 132 -16.73 0.95 -17.61
N PHE A 133 -16.06 2.07 -17.86
CA PHE A 133 -16.50 3.04 -18.88
C PHE A 133 -15.75 2.93 -20.21
N ALA A 134 -14.54 2.36 -20.22
CA ALA A 134 -13.71 2.23 -21.41
C ALA A 134 -12.89 0.92 -21.43
N PRO A 135 -13.53 -0.27 -21.33
CA PRO A 135 -12.82 -1.54 -21.14
C PRO A 135 -11.82 -1.87 -22.26
N SER A 136 -12.05 -1.39 -23.49
CA SER A 136 -11.12 -1.55 -24.62
C SER A 136 -9.78 -0.83 -24.45
N LEU A 137 -9.71 0.13 -23.53
CA LEU A 137 -8.49 0.82 -23.16
C LEU A 137 -7.70 0.06 -22.07
N MET A 138 -8.32 -0.91 -21.40
CA MET A 138 -7.68 -1.73 -20.38
C MET A 138 -7.30 -3.12 -20.90
N PHE A 139 -8.18 -3.75 -21.69
CA PHE A 139 -8.01 -5.12 -22.17
C PHE A 139 -7.68 -5.16 -23.67
N PRO A 140 -6.71 -5.97 -24.12
CA PRO A 140 -6.43 -6.16 -25.55
C PRO A 140 -7.65 -6.69 -26.31
N LYS A 141 -7.78 -6.31 -27.60
CA LYS A 141 -8.78 -6.89 -28.51
C LYS A 141 -8.40 -8.32 -28.89
N SER A 142 -9.39 -9.16 -29.17
CA SER A 142 -9.12 -10.54 -29.59
C SER A 142 -8.48 -10.56 -31.00
N PRO A 143 -7.63 -11.54 -31.32
CA PRO A 143 -7.15 -11.76 -32.69
C PRO A 143 -8.27 -12.12 -33.69
N GLU A 144 -9.39 -12.64 -33.19
CA GLU A 144 -10.56 -13.06 -33.99
C GLU A 144 -11.35 -11.87 -34.53
N ASP A 145 -11.32 -10.72 -33.83
CA ASP A 145 -11.90 -9.45 -34.27
C ASP A 145 -11.17 -8.82 -35.47
N VAL A 146 -9.89 -9.16 -35.67
CA VAL A 146 -9.04 -8.56 -36.73
C VAL A 146 -9.14 -9.35 -38.05
N SER A 147 -9.61 -10.60 -37.99
CA SER A 147 -9.56 -11.54 -39.12
C SER A 147 -10.92 -11.86 -39.74
N SER A 148 -12.02 -11.32 -39.19
CA SER A 148 -13.39 -11.62 -39.64
C SER A 148 -13.93 -10.53 -40.57
N PRO A 149 -14.20 -10.81 -41.87
CA PRO A 149 -14.78 -9.84 -42.81
C PRO A 149 -16.30 -9.67 -42.66
N VAL A 150 -16.90 -10.20 -41.58
CA VAL A 150 -18.35 -10.20 -41.35
C VAL A 150 -18.70 -9.08 -40.36
N PRO A 151 -19.75 -8.26 -40.59
CA PRO A 151 -20.15 -7.24 -39.64
C PRO A 151 -20.58 -7.92 -38.34
N SER A 152 -19.87 -7.66 -37.24
CA SER A 152 -20.18 -8.19 -35.91
C SER A 152 -21.57 -7.74 -35.46
N SER A 153 -22.58 -8.56 -35.73
CA SER A 153 -23.88 -8.55 -35.06
C SER A 153 -23.85 -9.32 -33.74
N VAL A 154 -22.65 -9.70 -33.29
CA VAL A 154 -22.40 -10.23 -31.95
C VAL A 154 -22.51 -9.04 -30.98
N PRO A 155 -23.24 -9.15 -29.85
CA PRO A 155 -23.25 -8.09 -28.86
C PRO A 155 -21.80 -7.77 -28.44
N ALA A 156 -21.55 -6.58 -27.90
CA ALA A 156 -20.26 -6.17 -27.31
C ALA A 156 -19.86 -7.00 -26.07
N THR A 157 -20.14 -8.29 -26.09
CA THR A 157 -19.86 -9.32 -25.10
C THR A 157 -18.53 -10.04 -25.35
N ASP A 158 -17.84 -9.77 -26.47
CA ASP A 158 -16.47 -10.25 -26.77
C ASP A 158 -15.36 -9.43 -26.06
N LEU A 159 -15.58 -9.10 -24.78
CA LEU A 159 -14.54 -8.60 -23.87
C LEU A 159 -13.68 -9.78 -23.35
N LEU A 160 -13.21 -10.65 -24.24
CA LEU A 160 -12.73 -12.01 -23.97
C LEU A 160 -11.38 -12.12 -23.20
N PHE A 161 -10.90 -11.01 -22.61
CA PHE A 161 -9.84 -10.98 -21.60
C PHE A 161 -10.33 -10.45 -20.24
N LYS A 162 -11.63 -10.58 -19.95
CA LYS A 162 -12.17 -10.18 -18.64
C LYS A 162 -11.69 -11.18 -17.58
N ILE A 163 -10.72 -10.74 -16.78
CA ILE A 163 -10.26 -11.45 -15.58
C ILE A 163 -11.50 -11.80 -14.75
N PRO A 164 -11.65 -13.06 -14.25
CA PRO A 164 -12.77 -13.42 -13.39
C PRO A 164 -12.93 -12.41 -12.25
N LEU A 165 -14.16 -11.95 -11.99
CA LEU A 165 -14.39 -10.79 -11.11
C LEU A 165 -13.76 -10.96 -9.72
N ASN A 166 -13.76 -12.17 -9.17
CA ASN A 166 -13.12 -12.47 -7.88
C ASN A 166 -11.59 -12.26 -7.92
N MET A 167 -10.95 -12.67 -9.01
CA MET A 167 -9.53 -12.48 -9.26
C MET A 167 -9.23 -10.99 -9.47
N ASP A 168 -10.06 -10.32 -10.25
CA ASP A 168 -9.94 -8.89 -10.52
C ASP A 168 -10.04 -8.05 -9.23
N LEU A 169 -11.09 -8.28 -8.43
CA LEU A 169 -11.27 -7.66 -7.12
C LEU A 169 -10.08 -7.91 -6.20
N SER A 170 -9.52 -9.12 -6.19
CA SER A 170 -8.39 -9.45 -5.32
C SER A 170 -7.09 -8.74 -5.68
N MET A 171 -6.93 -8.30 -6.94
CA MET A 171 -5.73 -7.63 -7.42
C MET A 171 -5.88 -6.10 -7.51
N HIS A 172 -7.08 -5.58 -7.80
CA HIS A 172 -7.29 -4.15 -8.06
C HIS A 172 -8.09 -3.42 -6.98
N ALA A 173 -8.93 -4.11 -6.19
CA ALA A 173 -9.74 -3.47 -5.15
C ALA A 173 -9.23 -3.81 -3.75
N LEU A 174 -9.03 -5.11 -3.48
CA LEU A 174 -8.65 -5.60 -2.16
C LEU A 174 -7.37 -4.97 -1.60
N PRO A 175 -6.28 -4.77 -2.39
CA PRO A 175 -5.08 -4.11 -1.86
C PRO A 175 -5.36 -2.72 -1.30
N ALA A 176 -6.06 -1.87 -2.05
CA ALA A 176 -6.41 -0.52 -1.61
C ALA A 176 -7.29 -0.55 -0.35
N PHE A 177 -8.34 -1.36 -0.33
CA PHE A 177 -9.24 -1.46 0.84
C PHE A 177 -8.54 -2.04 2.07
N ALA A 178 -7.72 -3.07 1.91
CA ALA A 178 -7.00 -3.69 3.01
C ALA A 178 -5.97 -2.73 3.62
N LEU A 179 -5.22 -1.99 2.79
CA LEU A 179 -4.25 -1.01 3.26
C LEU A 179 -4.91 0.22 3.88
N LEU A 180 -6.06 0.66 3.37
CA LEU A 180 -6.87 1.71 4.01
C LEU A 180 -7.34 1.27 5.40
N PHE A 181 -7.83 0.04 5.51
CA PHE A 181 -8.25 -0.51 6.79
C PHE A 181 -7.08 -0.66 7.77
N ASP A 182 -5.95 -1.23 7.33
CA ASP A 182 -4.73 -1.32 8.15
C ASP A 182 -4.27 0.06 8.61
N PHE A 183 -4.24 1.03 7.69
CA PHE A 183 -3.84 2.39 7.97
C PHE A 183 -4.70 3.04 9.05
N PHE A 184 -6.03 3.13 8.87
CA PHE A 184 -6.91 3.87 9.77
C PHE A 184 -7.20 3.17 11.10
N PHE A 185 -7.27 1.83 11.12
CA PHE A 185 -7.76 1.10 12.28
C PHE A 185 -6.66 0.37 13.06
N LEU A 186 -5.57 -0.03 12.40
CA LEU A 186 -4.54 -0.88 13.01
C LEU A 186 -3.20 -0.15 13.18
N GLU A 187 -3.01 0.95 12.48
CA GLU A 187 -1.78 1.74 12.45
C GLU A 187 -1.92 3.11 13.10
N LYS A 188 -0.78 3.79 13.23
CA LYS A 188 -0.73 5.19 13.66
C LYS A 188 -0.51 6.09 12.45
N LYS A 189 -1.04 7.31 12.50
CA LYS A 189 -0.72 8.33 11.49
C LYS A 189 0.78 8.56 11.36
N TYR A 190 1.24 8.85 10.15
CA TYR A 190 2.62 9.24 9.89
C TYR A 190 2.86 10.68 10.35
N THR A 191 3.96 10.87 11.08
CA THR A 191 4.44 12.18 11.51
C THR A 191 5.69 12.59 10.71
N PRO A 192 6.06 13.88 10.70
CA PRO A 192 7.35 14.31 10.17
C PRO A 192 8.51 13.55 10.83
N PRO A 193 9.60 13.23 10.09
CA PRO A 193 9.83 13.60 8.68
C PRO A 193 9.23 12.62 7.67
N ALA A 194 8.59 11.53 8.10
CA ALA A 194 8.09 10.50 7.20
C ALA A 194 6.97 11.04 6.29
N SER A 195 6.04 11.83 6.83
CA SER A 195 4.94 12.42 6.05
C SER A 195 5.36 13.59 5.15
N THR A 196 6.38 14.36 5.53
CA THR A 196 6.78 15.60 4.84
C THR A 196 7.96 15.43 3.88
N ILE A 197 8.87 14.49 4.16
CA ILE A 197 10.07 14.23 3.34
C ILE A 197 9.99 12.82 2.77
N GLY A 198 9.68 11.83 3.62
CA GLY A 198 9.65 10.42 3.21
C GLY A 198 8.63 10.13 2.11
N ALA A 199 7.38 10.58 2.27
CA ALA A 199 6.33 10.35 1.29
C ALA A 199 6.61 11.01 -0.07
N PRO A 200 6.97 12.32 -0.17
CA PRO A 200 7.34 12.91 -1.44
C PRO A 200 8.53 12.22 -2.10
N LEU A 201 9.57 11.90 -1.33
CA LEU A 201 10.76 11.24 -1.87
C LEU A 201 10.39 9.87 -2.47
N LEU A 202 9.64 9.04 -1.74
CA LEU A 202 9.21 7.73 -2.23
C LEU A 202 8.31 7.84 -3.46
N ALA A 203 7.33 8.76 -3.44
CA ALA A 203 6.42 8.96 -4.56
C ALA A 203 7.17 9.39 -5.82
N LEU A 204 8.03 10.40 -5.74
CA LEU A 204 8.80 10.92 -6.87
C LEU A 204 9.80 9.89 -7.40
N THR A 205 10.53 9.23 -6.51
CA THR A 205 11.49 8.19 -6.90
C THR A 205 10.79 7.04 -7.60
N PHE A 206 9.73 6.47 -7.00
CA PHE A 206 9.07 5.32 -7.61
C PHE A 206 8.28 5.69 -8.87
N GLY A 207 7.55 6.79 -8.86
CA GLY A 207 6.80 7.26 -10.03
C GLY A 207 7.70 7.46 -11.24
N THR A 208 8.89 8.04 -11.01
CA THR A 208 9.91 8.19 -12.06
C THR A 208 10.49 6.85 -12.49
N LEU A 209 10.93 6.00 -11.54
CA LEU A 209 11.54 4.71 -11.86
C LEU A 209 10.58 3.78 -12.60
N TYR A 210 9.32 3.72 -12.17
CA TYR A 210 8.30 2.92 -12.84
C TYR A 210 7.95 3.49 -14.22
N GLY A 211 7.82 4.81 -14.35
CA GLY A 211 7.60 5.46 -15.65
C GLY A 211 8.72 5.15 -16.66
N VAL A 212 9.98 5.25 -16.23
CA VAL A 212 11.14 4.87 -17.05
C VAL A 212 11.12 3.37 -17.38
N TRP A 213 10.81 2.53 -16.39
CA TRP A 213 10.75 1.08 -16.55
C TRP A 213 9.69 0.63 -17.56
N VAL A 214 8.48 1.19 -17.50
CA VAL A 214 7.39 0.80 -18.40
C VAL A 214 7.64 1.28 -19.84
N GLU A 215 8.23 2.46 -20.03
CA GLU A 215 8.67 2.93 -21.35
C GLU A 215 9.77 2.01 -21.90
N HIS A 216 10.76 1.65 -21.08
CA HIS A 216 11.84 0.72 -21.48
C HIS A 216 11.31 -0.68 -21.84
N CYS A 217 10.33 -1.19 -21.11
CA CYS A 217 9.65 -2.43 -21.51
C CYS A 217 8.96 -2.28 -22.86
N ALA A 218 8.27 -1.15 -23.09
CA ALA A 218 7.56 -0.90 -24.35
C ALA A 218 8.50 -0.73 -25.55
N THR A 219 9.68 -0.13 -25.39
CA THR A 219 10.66 -0.02 -26.49
C THR A 219 11.17 -1.38 -26.97
N ILE A 220 11.27 -2.36 -26.07
CA ILE A 220 11.70 -3.73 -26.40
C ILE A 220 10.52 -4.56 -26.93
N ASN A 221 9.35 -4.45 -26.29
CA ASN A 221 8.16 -5.24 -26.64
C ASN A 221 7.40 -4.70 -27.85
N GLY A 222 7.69 -3.47 -28.29
CA GLY A 222 6.97 -2.76 -29.35
C GLY A 222 5.56 -2.28 -28.97
N LYS A 223 5.14 -2.49 -27.71
CA LYS A 223 3.84 -2.08 -27.17
C LYS A 223 3.89 -1.96 -25.65
N PHE A 224 3.02 -1.13 -25.09
CA PHE A 224 2.77 -1.04 -23.66
C PHE A 224 1.88 -2.18 -23.15
N PRO A 225 1.99 -2.55 -21.86
CA PRO A 225 1.15 -3.56 -21.23
C PRO A 225 -0.33 -3.17 -21.21
N TYR A 226 -0.63 -1.87 -21.11
CA TYR A 226 -2.00 -1.37 -21.14
C TYR A 226 -2.32 -0.70 -22.48
N PRO A 227 -3.41 -1.08 -23.16
CA PRO A 227 -3.82 -0.49 -24.44
C PRO A 227 -3.93 1.03 -24.41
N PHE A 228 -4.41 1.63 -23.31
CA PHE A 228 -4.55 3.08 -23.19
C PHE A 228 -3.23 3.86 -23.32
N LEU A 229 -2.10 3.24 -22.99
CA LEU A 229 -0.78 3.86 -23.17
C LEU A 229 -0.34 3.84 -24.64
N ASN A 230 -0.78 2.84 -25.41
CA ASN A 230 -0.44 2.72 -26.83
C ASN A 230 -1.17 3.76 -27.71
N VAL A 231 -2.29 4.31 -27.25
CA VAL A 231 -3.04 5.36 -27.97
C VAL A 231 -2.59 6.78 -27.58
N MET A 232 -1.63 6.89 -26.66
CA MET A 232 -1.08 8.16 -26.21
C MET A 232 0.31 8.37 -26.80
N ASP A 233 0.56 9.58 -27.31
CA ASP A 233 1.94 10.01 -27.60
C ASP A 233 2.77 10.18 -26.32
N PHE A 234 4.08 10.34 -26.47
CA PHE A 234 5.02 10.41 -25.34
C PHE A 234 4.67 11.52 -24.35
N ILE A 235 4.33 12.74 -24.80
CA ILE A 235 4.02 13.87 -23.92
C ILE A 235 2.78 13.59 -23.04
N PRO A 236 1.62 13.18 -23.59
CA PRO A 236 0.49 12.74 -22.77
C PRO A 236 0.81 11.63 -21.76
N ARG A 237 1.68 10.66 -22.11
CA ARG A 237 2.12 9.62 -21.16
C ARG A 237 2.94 10.20 -20.01
N VAL A 238 3.87 11.12 -20.30
CA VAL A 238 4.63 11.82 -19.25
C VAL A 238 3.70 12.60 -18.32
N ILE A 239 2.71 13.30 -18.87
CA ILE A 239 1.69 14.00 -18.06
C ILE A 239 0.93 13.00 -17.18
N LEU A 240 0.52 11.87 -17.72
CA LEU A 240 -0.15 10.81 -16.95
C LEU A 240 0.74 10.32 -15.79
N TYR A 241 2.03 10.05 -16.03
CA TYR A 241 2.95 9.59 -14.98
C TYR A 241 3.11 10.63 -13.87
N ILE A 242 3.23 11.91 -14.24
CA ILE A 242 3.28 13.03 -13.30
C ILE A 242 1.98 13.09 -12.49
N THR A 243 0.82 13.08 -13.16
CA THR A 243 -0.50 13.12 -12.50
C THR A 243 -0.69 11.96 -11.56
N ALA A 244 -0.32 10.73 -11.94
CA ALA A 244 -0.39 9.56 -11.07
C ALA A 244 0.55 9.70 -9.85
N THR A 245 1.76 10.22 -10.05
CA THR A 245 2.73 10.42 -8.98
C THR A 245 2.27 11.45 -7.95
N PHE A 246 1.81 12.62 -8.41
CA PHE A 246 1.28 13.65 -7.51
C PHE A 246 -0.08 13.25 -6.92
N GLY A 247 -0.91 12.53 -7.68
CA GLY A 247 -2.16 11.96 -7.19
C GLY A 247 -1.93 10.99 -6.02
N SER A 248 -0.93 10.12 -6.12
CA SER A 248 -0.48 9.25 -5.03
C SER A 248 -0.07 10.06 -3.80
N LEU A 249 0.77 11.09 -3.97
CA LEU A 249 1.22 11.93 -2.87
C LEU A 249 0.06 12.70 -2.18
N PHE A 250 -0.83 13.29 -2.97
CA PHE A 250 -1.99 14.03 -2.45
C PHE A 250 -2.99 13.09 -1.77
N ALA A 251 -3.22 11.90 -2.31
CA ALA A 251 -4.04 10.88 -1.66
C ALA A 251 -3.44 10.52 -0.30
N PHE A 252 -2.13 10.26 -0.23
CA PHE A 252 -1.46 10.00 1.04
C PHE A 252 -1.63 11.15 2.04
N TRP A 253 -1.36 12.39 1.64
CA TRP A 253 -1.49 13.54 2.54
C TRP A 253 -2.93 13.76 3.01
N GLY A 254 -3.91 13.61 2.12
CA GLY A 254 -5.33 13.69 2.47
C GLY A 254 -5.70 12.63 3.50
N LEU A 255 -5.36 11.36 3.25
CA LEU A 255 -5.64 10.27 4.19
C LEU A 255 -4.93 10.45 5.53
N ASN A 256 -3.65 10.85 5.50
CA ASN A 256 -2.88 11.07 6.73
C ASN A 256 -3.37 12.28 7.52
N GLY A 257 -3.98 13.27 6.86
CA GLY A 257 -4.66 14.39 7.50
C GLY A 257 -6.00 14.01 8.13
N LEU A 258 -6.72 13.05 7.53
CA LEU A 258 -7.96 12.49 8.07
C LEU A 258 -7.73 11.47 9.20
N HIS A 259 -6.51 10.95 9.34
CA HIS A 259 -6.19 9.97 10.37
C HIS A 259 -5.95 10.65 11.72
N GLU A 260 -6.83 10.35 12.69
CA GLU A 260 -6.75 10.88 14.06
C GLU A 260 -5.59 10.25 14.86
#